data_AF-A0A5A7UWW1-F1
#
_entry.id   AF-A0A5A7UWW1-F1
#
_cell.length_a   1.000
_cell.length_b   1.000
_cell.length_c   1.000
_cell.angle_alpha   90.00
_cell.angle_beta   90.00
_cell.angle_gamma   90.00
#
_symmetry.space_group_name_H-M   'P 1'
#
loop_
_entity.id
_entity.type
_entity.pdbx_description
1 polymer ?
#
loop_
_entity_poly.entity_id
_entity_poly.type
_entity_poly.pdbx_seq_one_letter_code
_entity_poly.pdbx_strand_id
1 'polypeptide(L)'
;MMEGENGNDRSGGGGRNRRRWWKAYTAELDRLVEGENSNDGSGGLKGSHLINWSIVTKPKEEGGLGISRLQVTNQALLSKWLWRYHSEPNSLWRRLIHIKYKGKHPGDLPSNISSSSSKAPWRSIINNIDWFKSNQGWNLNNGDQISFWYSNWSPEGCLSTAYPRLFALSIDKESSIKDVWNSNNNQWEITFRRKLNDRELSTWQKILENLPIPRTNRGPSKPTWIPDSKKLFSIASAKSCISHQPDRPVANPRVKLLELIWKTHVPMKIKFFMWCLVQRKLNTMEVIQQRMPNTLLQPNWCVLCKKDSETGAHLFLYCDRVKPLWSLLHRSLNFAPISDDFEAMFSFFLSLNQSLPKHKVVLCGLIAILWGNWCSRDPTLKNYSAATIALNLNAFCN
;
A
#
# COMPACT_ATOMS: atom_id res chain seq x y z
N MET A 1 9.68 55.41 -14.90
CA MET A 1 9.84 55.36 -16.37
C MET A 1 10.17 53.90 -16.69
N MET A 2 9.22 53.14 -17.24
CA MET A 2 8.76 53.17 -18.65
C MET A 2 9.87 52.59 -19.54
N GLU A 3 9.70 51.35 -20.00
CA GLU A 3 9.22 51.02 -21.37
C GLU A 3 10.38 51.14 -22.38
N GLY A 4 10.61 50.19 -23.30
CA GLY A 4 9.97 48.90 -23.53
C GLY A 4 10.19 48.48 -24.98
N GLU A 5 10.50 47.20 -25.25
CA GLU A 5 10.53 46.66 -26.62
C GLU A 5 9.69 45.39 -26.72
N ASN A 6 8.68 45.45 -27.60
CA ASN A 6 7.85 44.32 -28.01
C ASN A 6 8.45 43.70 -29.29
N GLY A 7 8.41 42.36 -29.40
CA GLY A 7 8.89 41.64 -30.59
C GLY A 7 8.42 40.18 -30.62
N ASN A 8 7.13 39.98 -30.92
CA ASN A 8 6.44 38.69 -30.84
C ASN A 8 6.69 37.73 -32.03
N ASP A 9 6.35 36.45 -31.79
CA ASP A 9 6.22 35.30 -32.72
C ASP A 9 7.53 34.63 -33.21
N ARG A 10 7.57 33.33 -33.59
CA ARG A 10 6.53 32.28 -33.70
C ARG A 10 7.11 30.86 -33.54
N SER A 11 6.57 29.98 -32.67
CA SER A 11 6.49 28.49 -32.90
C SER A 11 5.84 27.70 -31.74
N GLY A 12 4.51 27.76 -31.62
CA GLY A 12 3.75 26.83 -30.76
C GLY A 12 3.57 25.45 -31.40
N GLY A 13 3.76 24.35 -30.65
CA GLY A 13 3.52 23.00 -31.20
C GLY A 13 3.62 21.80 -30.25
N GLY A 14 4.34 21.87 -29.11
CA GLY A 14 4.64 20.67 -28.30
C GLY A 14 3.60 20.25 -27.24
N GLY A 15 2.73 21.17 -26.79
CA GLY A 15 2.07 21.03 -25.49
C GLY A 15 0.79 20.17 -25.41
N ARG A 16 0.03 20.02 -26.50
CA ARG A 16 -1.36 19.50 -26.43
C ARG A 16 -1.46 17.96 -26.39
N ASN A 17 -0.55 17.22 -27.02
CA ASN A 17 -0.67 15.75 -27.13
C ASN A 17 -0.33 14.98 -25.84
N ARG A 18 0.59 15.47 -24.99
CA ARG A 18 0.97 14.77 -23.74
C ARG A 18 -0.18 14.66 -22.73
N ARG A 19 -1.17 15.56 -22.78
CA ARG A 19 -2.31 15.57 -21.84
C ARG A 19 -3.48 14.66 -22.26
N ARG A 20 -3.58 14.28 -23.55
CA ARG A 20 -4.68 13.45 -24.06
C ARG A 20 -4.56 11.98 -23.65
N TRP A 21 -3.35 11.41 -23.74
CA TRP A 21 -3.12 10.02 -23.31
C TRP A 21 -3.36 9.84 -21.80
N TRP A 22 -2.87 10.77 -20.97
CA TRP A 22 -3.10 10.68 -19.53
C TRP A 22 -4.61 10.80 -19.23
N LYS A 23 -5.34 11.74 -19.86
CA LYS A 23 -6.80 11.83 -19.67
C LYS A 23 -7.60 10.61 -20.16
N ALA A 24 -7.18 9.93 -21.23
CA ALA A 24 -7.86 8.72 -21.69
C ALA A 24 -7.54 7.50 -20.81
N TYR A 25 -6.31 7.42 -20.31
CA TYR A 25 -5.87 6.34 -19.43
C TYR A 25 -6.31 6.55 -17.97
N THR A 26 -6.44 7.81 -17.50
CA THR A 26 -7.20 8.11 -16.28
C THR A 26 -8.67 7.84 -16.51
N ALA A 27 -9.32 8.27 -17.59
CA ALA A 27 -10.75 7.96 -17.80
C ALA A 27 -11.06 6.44 -17.79
N GLU A 28 -10.14 5.60 -18.28
CA GLU A 28 -10.25 4.15 -18.15
C GLU A 28 -9.94 3.67 -16.71
N LEU A 29 -8.89 4.17 -16.05
CA LEU A 29 -8.61 3.86 -14.63
C LEU A 29 -9.68 4.37 -13.66
N ASP A 30 -10.30 5.50 -13.96
CA ASP A 30 -11.38 6.15 -13.23
C ASP A 30 -12.65 5.32 -13.43
N ARG A 31 -12.97 4.86 -14.65
CA ARG A 31 -13.98 3.79 -14.87
C ARG A 31 -13.69 2.50 -14.08
N LEU A 32 -12.42 2.18 -13.88
CA LEU A 32 -11.95 1.03 -13.09
C LEU A 32 -11.77 1.37 -11.59
N VAL A 33 -12.21 2.54 -11.10
CA VAL A 33 -12.14 2.98 -9.69
C VAL A 33 -13.51 3.50 -9.19
N GLU A 34 -14.29 4.19 -10.02
CA GLU A 34 -15.65 4.69 -9.76
C GLU A 34 -16.67 3.57 -9.48
N GLY A 35 -16.32 2.31 -9.80
CA GLY A 35 -17.11 1.13 -9.43
C GLY A 35 -17.29 0.90 -7.93
N GLU A 36 -16.60 1.64 -7.05
CA GLU A 36 -16.75 1.55 -5.60
C GLU A 36 -17.90 2.41 -5.00
N ASN A 37 -18.54 3.33 -5.73
CA ASN A 37 -19.36 4.39 -5.08
C ASN A 37 -20.80 4.63 -5.59
N SER A 38 -21.32 3.82 -6.51
CA SER A 38 -22.73 3.87 -6.95
C SER A 38 -23.58 2.78 -6.29
N ASN A 39 -24.18 3.12 -5.15
CA ASN A 39 -25.29 2.34 -4.55
C ASN A 39 -26.64 2.85 -5.08
N ASP A 40 -26.74 3.02 -6.41
CA ASP A 40 -27.93 3.54 -7.08
C ASP A 40 -28.48 2.50 -8.05
N GLY A 41 -29.81 2.32 -8.01
CA GLY A 41 -30.52 1.15 -8.54
C GLY A 41 -30.73 1.14 -10.05
N SER A 42 -29.78 1.63 -10.84
CA SER A 42 -29.82 1.60 -12.30
C SER A 42 -28.79 0.62 -12.86
N GLY A 43 -29.18 -0.17 -13.87
CA GLY A 43 -28.44 -1.30 -14.41
C GLY A 43 -27.19 -0.95 -15.24
N GLY A 44 -26.36 -0.03 -14.76
CA GLY A 44 -25.04 0.25 -15.33
C GLY A 44 -24.09 -0.92 -15.10
N LEU A 45 -23.40 -1.35 -16.15
CA LEU A 45 -22.35 -2.38 -16.08
C LEU A 45 -21.26 -1.95 -15.07
N LYS A 46 -21.20 -2.59 -13.90
CA LYS A 46 -20.10 -2.41 -12.95
C LYS A 46 -18.77 -2.62 -13.67
N GLY A 47 -17.92 -1.59 -13.67
CA GLY A 47 -16.63 -1.60 -14.36
C GLY A 47 -15.74 -2.74 -13.88
N SER A 48 -15.55 -3.76 -14.71
CA SER A 48 -14.76 -4.95 -14.35
C SER A 48 -13.27 -4.61 -14.30
N HIS A 49 -12.66 -4.59 -13.13
CA HIS A 49 -11.23 -4.29 -12.97
C HIS A 49 -10.35 -5.24 -13.82
N LEU A 50 -9.40 -4.68 -14.57
CA LEU A 50 -8.48 -5.44 -15.45
C LEU A 50 -7.67 -6.50 -14.68
N ILE A 51 -7.24 -6.13 -13.47
CA ILE A 51 -6.50 -6.95 -12.51
C ILE A 51 -7.09 -6.66 -11.13
N ASN A 52 -7.23 -7.69 -10.28
CA ASN A 52 -7.78 -7.52 -8.93
C ASN A 52 -6.91 -6.55 -8.12
N TRP A 53 -7.55 -5.59 -7.44
CA TRP A 53 -6.88 -4.59 -6.61
C TRP A 53 -6.00 -5.20 -5.50
N SER A 54 -6.34 -6.41 -5.03
CA SER A 54 -5.51 -7.17 -4.08
C SER A 54 -4.11 -7.49 -4.62
N ILE A 55 -3.97 -7.69 -5.94
CA ILE A 55 -2.70 -7.93 -6.66
C ILE A 55 -2.02 -6.60 -7.00
N VAL A 56 -2.78 -5.61 -7.49
CA VAL A 56 -2.27 -4.26 -7.82
C VAL A 56 -1.53 -3.65 -6.62
N THR A 57 -2.11 -3.81 -5.43
CA THR A 57 -1.64 -3.19 -4.19
C THR A 57 -0.59 -3.98 -3.41
N LYS A 58 -0.16 -5.14 -3.92
CA LYS A 58 1.01 -5.85 -3.37
C LYS A 58 2.30 -5.05 -3.57
N PRO A 59 3.32 -5.23 -2.71
CA PRO A 59 4.68 -4.78 -2.96
C PRO A 59 5.20 -5.26 -4.33
N LYS A 60 6.21 -4.58 -4.90
CA LYS A 60 6.81 -5.00 -6.18
C LYS A 60 7.59 -6.32 -6.02
N GLU A 61 8.11 -6.51 -4.81
CA GLU A 61 8.78 -7.66 -4.24
C GLU A 61 7.85 -8.89 -4.13
N GLU A 62 6.53 -8.69 -4.25
CA GLU A 62 5.51 -9.74 -4.34
C GLU A 62 4.83 -9.76 -5.74
N GLY A 63 5.36 -9.02 -6.70
CA GLY A 63 4.81 -8.93 -8.06
C GLY A 63 3.59 -7.99 -8.23
N GLY A 64 3.30 -7.12 -7.26
CA GLY A 64 2.34 -6.02 -7.40
C GLY A 64 2.98 -4.74 -7.98
N LEU A 65 2.28 -3.60 -7.88
CA LEU A 65 2.80 -2.30 -8.31
C LEU A 65 3.44 -1.47 -7.19
N GLY A 66 3.31 -1.90 -5.92
CA GLY A 66 3.72 -1.13 -4.75
C GLY A 66 2.76 0.03 -4.41
N ILE A 67 1.55 0.04 -4.97
CA ILE A 67 0.52 1.03 -4.63
C ILE A 67 -0.05 0.68 -3.26
N SER A 68 0.09 1.56 -2.28
CA SER A 68 -0.49 1.31 -0.94
C SER A 68 -2.01 1.18 -1.03
N ARG A 69 -2.58 0.14 -0.40
CA ARG A 69 -4.03 0.02 -0.21
C ARG A 69 -4.57 1.30 0.44
N LEU A 70 -5.64 1.86 -0.12
CA LEU A 70 -6.23 3.11 0.37
C LEU A 70 -6.75 2.96 1.80
N GLN A 71 -7.43 1.84 2.08
CA GLN A 71 -7.92 1.46 3.41
C GLN A 71 -6.79 1.46 4.46
N VAL A 72 -5.69 0.75 4.18
CA VAL A 72 -4.50 0.68 5.04
C VAL A 72 -3.85 2.05 5.23
N THR A 73 -3.78 2.85 4.17
CA THR A 73 -3.24 4.22 4.22
C THR A 73 -4.12 5.13 5.08
N ASN A 74 -5.44 5.03 4.93
CA ASN A 74 -6.42 5.78 5.72
C ASN A 74 -6.33 5.40 7.21
N GLN A 75 -6.33 4.10 7.54
CA GLN A 75 -6.17 3.63 8.92
C GLN A 75 -4.86 4.12 9.57
N ALA A 76 -3.74 4.05 8.85
CA ALA A 76 -2.46 4.58 9.32
C ALA A 76 -2.48 6.11 9.52
N LEU A 77 -3.18 6.86 8.67
CA LEU A 77 -3.35 8.31 8.80
C LEU A 77 -4.29 8.69 9.96
N LEU A 78 -5.38 7.96 10.17
CA LEU A 78 -6.28 8.14 11.31
C LEU A 78 -5.54 7.84 12.63
N SER A 79 -4.75 6.77 12.66
CA SER A 79 -3.89 6.43 13.80
C SER A 79 -2.80 7.47 14.07
N LYS A 80 -2.32 8.20 13.05
CA LYS A 80 -1.42 9.34 13.24
C LYS A 80 -2.08 10.44 14.07
N TRP A 81 -3.39 10.67 13.95
CA TRP A 81 -4.09 11.66 14.79
C TRP A 81 -4.21 11.20 16.25
N LEU A 82 -4.42 9.91 16.50
CA LEU A 82 -4.37 9.33 17.86
C LEU A 82 -2.96 9.50 18.48
N TRP A 83 -1.90 9.25 17.71
CA TRP A 83 -0.52 9.51 18.15
C TRP A 83 -0.27 10.99 18.47
N ARG A 84 -0.66 11.89 17.56
CA ARG A 84 -0.54 13.34 17.75
C ARG A 84 -1.32 13.82 18.98
N TYR A 85 -2.47 13.23 19.30
CA TYR A 85 -3.23 13.59 20.50
C TYR A 85 -2.36 13.43 21.76
N HIS A 86 -1.60 12.33 21.90
CA HIS A 86 -0.71 12.15 23.03
C HIS A 86 0.59 12.98 22.93
N SER A 87 1.16 13.13 21.73
CA SER A 87 2.43 13.85 21.54
C SER A 87 2.34 15.39 21.56
N GLU A 88 1.16 15.97 21.30
CA GLU A 88 0.95 17.42 21.18
C GLU A 88 0.00 17.97 22.27
N PRO A 89 0.35 17.89 23.57
CA PRO A 89 -0.55 18.22 24.68
C PRO A 89 -1.06 19.68 24.65
N ASN A 90 -0.24 20.61 24.18
CA ASN A 90 -0.54 22.04 24.18
C ASN A 90 -1.26 22.52 22.90
N SER A 91 -1.62 21.61 21.99
CA SER A 91 -2.23 21.98 20.72
C SER A 91 -3.71 22.37 20.88
N LEU A 92 -4.12 23.47 20.23
CA LEU A 92 -5.50 23.98 20.29
C LEU A 92 -6.53 22.94 19.83
N TRP A 93 -6.20 22.17 18.79
CA TRP A 93 -7.06 21.12 18.26
C TRP A 93 -7.28 20.01 19.31
N ARG A 94 -6.23 19.58 20.04
CA ARG A 94 -6.37 18.61 21.13
C ARG A 94 -7.27 19.13 22.23
N ARG A 95 -7.11 20.40 22.64
CA ARG A 95 -7.94 21.04 23.68
C ARG A 95 -9.41 21.07 23.28
N LEU A 96 -9.72 21.44 22.03
CA LEU A 96 -11.09 21.43 21.49
C LEU A 96 -11.70 20.02 21.47
N ILE A 97 -10.94 19.02 21.00
CA ILE A 97 -11.36 17.61 21.00
C ILE A 97 -11.64 17.12 22.43
N HIS A 98 -10.77 17.46 23.39
CA HIS A 98 -10.92 17.05 24.79
C HIS A 98 -12.16 17.68 25.44
N ILE A 99 -12.41 18.98 25.23
CA ILE A 99 -13.61 19.67 25.75
C ILE A 99 -14.89 19.07 25.15
N LYS A 100 -14.91 18.82 23.83
CA LYS A 100 -16.10 18.34 23.12
C LYS A 100 -16.43 16.88 23.41
N TYR A 101 -15.43 15.99 23.34
CA TYR A 101 -15.65 14.54 23.34
C TYR A 101 -15.27 13.85 24.65
N LYS A 102 -14.54 14.52 25.56
CA LYS A 102 -14.12 14.09 26.92
C LYS A 102 -13.44 12.71 27.04
N GLY A 103 -12.34 12.65 27.78
CA GLY A 103 -11.79 11.37 28.24
C GLY A 103 -12.74 10.70 29.24
N LYS A 104 -12.73 9.37 29.32
CA LYS A 104 -13.35 8.67 30.46
C LYS A 104 -12.46 8.76 31.70
N HIS A 105 -11.17 8.57 31.50
CA HIS A 105 -10.14 8.47 32.53
C HIS A 105 -9.01 9.51 32.28
N PRO A 106 -8.14 9.79 33.27
CA PRO A 106 -6.99 10.69 33.07
C PRO A 106 -6.08 10.21 31.91
N GLY A 107 -5.79 11.14 30.99
CA GLY A 107 -4.94 10.87 29.82
C GLY A 107 -5.58 10.13 28.65
N ASP A 108 -6.82 9.64 28.83
CA ASP A 108 -7.47 8.77 27.87
C ASP A 108 -7.84 9.48 26.56
N LEU A 109 -7.95 8.71 25.49
CA LEU A 109 -8.39 9.20 24.17
C LEU A 109 -9.91 9.48 24.22
N PRO A 110 -10.36 10.71 23.91
CA PRO A 110 -11.76 11.09 24.04
C PRO A 110 -12.69 10.24 23.17
N SER A 111 -13.53 9.44 23.83
CA SER A 111 -14.34 8.39 23.19
C SER A 111 -15.85 8.58 23.34
N ASN A 112 -16.31 9.61 24.07
CA ASN A 112 -17.74 9.89 24.17
C ASN A 112 -18.25 10.60 22.90
N ILE A 113 -18.85 9.81 22.01
CA ILE A 113 -19.44 10.25 20.73
C ILE A 113 -20.98 10.31 20.76
N SER A 114 -21.60 10.21 21.94
CA SER A 114 -23.06 10.11 22.10
C SER A 114 -23.84 11.25 21.42
N SER A 115 -23.33 12.48 21.50
CA SER A 115 -23.89 13.69 20.87
C SER A 115 -23.25 14.07 19.52
N SER A 116 -22.43 13.19 18.94
CA SER A 116 -21.66 13.49 17.73
C SER A 116 -22.33 13.00 16.46
N SER A 117 -22.49 13.92 15.48
CA SER A 117 -22.82 13.57 14.10
C SER A 117 -21.98 12.41 13.58
N SER A 118 -22.60 11.51 12.82
CA SER A 118 -21.95 10.38 12.13
C SER A 118 -20.84 10.84 11.18
N LYS A 119 -20.94 12.06 10.64
CA LYS A 119 -19.96 12.67 9.72
C LYS A 119 -18.78 13.37 10.42
N ALA A 120 -18.72 13.36 11.76
CA ALA A 120 -17.66 14.06 12.49
C ALA A 120 -16.29 13.37 12.31
N PRO A 121 -15.21 14.06 11.88
CA PRO A 121 -13.91 13.44 11.63
C PRO A 121 -13.32 12.67 12.81
N TRP A 122 -13.58 13.15 14.04
CA TRP A 122 -13.12 12.48 15.26
C TRP A 122 -13.75 11.09 15.45
N ARG A 123 -15.00 10.88 14.99
CA ARG A 123 -15.67 9.58 15.04
C ARG A 123 -14.92 8.54 14.20
N SER A 124 -14.51 8.91 12.99
CA SER A 124 -13.69 8.05 12.12
C SER A 124 -12.29 7.78 12.69
N ILE A 125 -11.71 8.73 13.43
CA ILE A 125 -10.42 8.57 14.10
C ILE A 125 -10.52 7.54 15.23
N ILE A 126 -11.53 7.65 16.12
CA ILE A 126 -11.66 6.73 17.25
C ILE A 126 -12.11 5.32 16.87
N ASN A 127 -12.69 5.09 15.68
CA ASN A 127 -12.99 3.72 15.23
C ASN A 127 -11.74 2.82 15.13
N ASN A 128 -10.54 3.41 15.08
CA ASN A 128 -9.26 2.68 15.09
C ASN A 128 -8.56 2.67 16.47
N ILE A 129 -9.26 3.07 17.55
CA ILE A 129 -8.68 3.27 18.88
C ILE A 129 -8.10 1.98 19.47
N ASP A 130 -8.80 0.85 19.34
CA ASP A 130 -8.39 -0.40 19.99
C ASP A 130 -7.12 -0.95 19.34
N TRP A 131 -7.09 -1.01 18.00
CA TRP A 131 -5.90 -1.36 17.24
C TRP A 131 -4.71 -0.44 17.56
N PHE A 132 -4.95 0.86 17.72
CA PHE A 132 -3.89 1.80 18.10
C PHE A 132 -3.40 1.55 19.53
N LYS A 133 -4.31 1.36 20.50
CA LYS A 133 -3.98 1.07 21.90
C LYS A 133 -3.16 -0.21 22.04
N SER A 134 -3.43 -1.26 21.25
CA SER A 134 -2.62 -2.50 21.23
C SER A 134 -1.19 -2.32 20.73
N ASN A 135 -0.92 -1.29 19.91
CA ASN A 135 0.40 -1.00 19.33
C ASN A 135 1.11 0.20 20.01
N GLN A 136 0.44 0.85 20.94
CA GLN A 136 0.96 1.94 21.76
C GLN A 136 1.56 1.40 23.05
N GLY A 137 2.73 1.92 23.42
CA GLY A 137 3.29 1.82 24.77
C GLY A 137 3.55 3.21 25.37
N TRP A 138 4.21 3.24 26.52
CA TRP A 138 4.58 4.47 27.21
C TRP A 138 6.01 4.45 27.72
N ASN A 139 6.63 5.63 27.77
CA ASN A 139 7.84 5.93 28.53
C ASN A 139 7.41 6.73 29.75
N LEU A 140 7.43 6.08 30.93
CA LEU A 140 6.93 6.65 32.18
C LEU A 140 7.86 7.73 32.72
N ASN A 141 7.37 8.97 32.74
CA ASN A 141 8.01 10.07 33.44
C ASN A 141 7.13 10.45 34.66
N ASN A 142 6.41 11.57 34.61
CA ASN A 142 5.57 12.04 35.73
C ASN A 142 4.23 11.33 35.93
N GLY A 143 3.74 10.51 35.00
CA GLY A 143 2.51 9.72 35.16
C GLY A 143 1.16 10.47 35.11
N ASP A 144 1.17 11.81 35.17
CA ASP A 144 0.00 12.71 35.33
C ASP A 144 -1.15 12.48 34.33
N GLN A 145 -0.82 12.10 33.10
CA GLN A 145 -1.78 11.83 32.02
C GLN A 145 -1.80 10.35 31.62
N ILE A 146 -1.69 9.45 32.59
CA ILE A 146 -1.82 8.00 32.40
C ILE A 146 -2.61 7.43 33.58
N SER A 147 -3.83 6.93 33.34
CA SER A 147 -4.56 6.18 34.36
C SER A 147 -3.85 4.87 34.72
N PHE A 148 -3.68 4.60 36.02
CA PHE A 148 -3.02 3.39 36.53
C PHE A 148 -3.70 2.11 36.02
N TRP A 149 -5.03 2.02 36.10
CA TRP A 149 -5.77 0.79 35.80
C TRP A 149 -6.15 0.62 34.31
N TYR A 150 -6.47 1.71 33.60
CA TYR A 150 -7.09 1.62 32.27
C TYR A 150 -6.14 1.86 31.09
N SER A 151 -4.93 2.36 31.33
CA SER A 151 -3.98 2.66 30.24
C SER A 151 -3.05 1.48 29.95
N ASN A 152 -2.66 1.31 28.68
CA ASN A 152 -1.72 0.27 28.25
C ASN A 152 -0.26 0.71 28.48
N TRP A 153 0.18 0.74 29.74
CA TRP A 153 1.52 1.20 30.14
C TRP A 153 2.38 0.14 30.83
N SER A 154 1.77 -0.93 31.36
CA SER A 154 2.48 -2.03 32.02
C SER A 154 2.97 -3.06 30.99
N PRO A 155 3.95 -3.92 31.32
CA PRO A 155 4.38 -5.01 30.43
C PRO A 155 3.26 -5.99 30.06
N GLU A 156 2.24 -6.10 30.92
CA GLU A 156 1.10 -7.03 30.77
C GLU A 156 -0.15 -6.35 30.18
N GLY A 157 -0.02 -5.10 29.74
CA GLY A 157 -1.11 -4.35 29.12
C GLY A 157 -1.87 -3.45 30.09
N CYS A 158 -3.20 -3.44 29.97
CA CYS A 158 -4.10 -2.73 30.88
C CYS A 158 -4.34 -3.58 32.14
N LEU A 159 -3.90 -3.08 33.30
CA LEU A 159 -3.99 -3.82 34.58
C LEU A 159 -5.42 -4.17 35.00
N SER A 160 -6.42 -3.35 34.61
CA SER A 160 -7.85 -3.67 34.82
C SER A 160 -8.31 -4.94 34.11
N THR A 161 -7.73 -5.27 32.94
CA THR A 161 -8.05 -6.46 32.16
C THR A 161 -7.21 -7.67 32.59
N ALA A 162 -5.93 -7.47 32.90
CA ALA A 162 -5.05 -8.52 33.38
C ALA A 162 -5.42 -9.01 34.81
N TYR A 163 -5.80 -8.08 35.70
CA TYR A 163 -6.05 -8.35 37.12
C TYR A 163 -7.43 -7.86 37.60
N PRO A 164 -8.53 -8.39 37.04
CA PRO A 164 -9.89 -7.89 37.32
C PRO A 164 -10.29 -8.02 38.81
N ARG A 165 -9.76 -9.00 39.54
CA ARG A 165 -10.00 -9.16 40.99
C ARG A 165 -9.37 -8.03 41.82
N LEU A 166 -8.10 -7.70 41.57
CA LEU A 166 -7.41 -6.62 42.28
C LEU A 166 -8.01 -5.26 41.90
N PHE A 167 -8.32 -5.05 40.62
CA PHE A 167 -9.06 -3.89 40.14
C PHE A 167 -10.43 -3.73 40.82
N ALA A 168 -11.20 -4.80 40.99
CA ALA A 168 -12.48 -4.75 41.68
C ALA A 168 -12.37 -4.33 43.15
N LEU A 169 -11.28 -4.72 43.83
CA LEU A 169 -10.96 -4.37 45.22
C LEU A 169 -10.38 -2.96 45.39
N SER A 170 -9.79 -2.37 44.36
CA SER A 170 -9.28 -0.99 44.39
C SER A 170 -10.40 0.00 44.72
N ILE A 171 -10.10 0.97 45.59
CA ILE A 171 -10.98 2.11 45.84
C ILE A 171 -10.86 3.09 44.66
N ASP A 172 -9.64 3.58 44.42
CA ASP A 172 -9.36 4.67 43.47
C ASP A 172 -9.06 4.16 42.06
N LYS A 173 -10.09 3.70 41.37
CA LYS A 173 -10.01 3.16 40.00
C LYS A 173 -9.61 4.20 38.96
N GLU A 174 -9.93 5.46 39.23
CA GLU A 174 -9.73 6.61 38.33
C GLU A 174 -8.39 7.33 38.52
N SER A 175 -7.54 6.84 39.43
CA SER A 175 -6.23 7.42 39.76
C SER A 175 -5.27 7.42 38.56
N SER A 176 -4.44 8.47 38.47
CA SER A 176 -3.30 8.52 37.57
C SER A 176 -2.06 7.85 38.20
N ILE A 177 -1.08 7.47 37.39
CA ILE A 177 0.21 6.96 37.88
C ILE A 177 0.86 7.94 38.88
N LYS A 178 0.67 9.25 38.70
CA LYS A 178 1.22 10.28 39.58
C LYS A 178 0.60 10.26 40.98
N ASP A 179 -0.71 9.98 41.06
CA ASP A 179 -1.45 9.97 42.32
C ASP A 179 -1.14 8.70 43.14
N VAL A 180 -0.79 7.60 42.45
CA VAL A 180 -0.45 6.31 43.05
C VAL A 180 1.05 6.18 43.38
N TRP A 181 1.93 6.96 42.74
CA TRP A 181 3.38 6.81 42.89
C TRP A 181 3.96 7.74 43.97
N ASN A 182 4.32 7.17 45.13
CA ASN A 182 5.05 7.90 46.15
C ASN A 182 6.55 8.00 45.78
N SER A 183 6.95 9.21 45.37
CA SER A 183 8.32 9.52 44.95
C SER A 183 9.35 9.58 46.10
N ASN A 184 8.91 9.67 47.36
CA ASN A 184 9.82 9.70 48.50
C ASN A 184 10.29 8.29 48.88
N ASN A 185 9.38 7.32 48.79
CA ASN A 185 9.64 5.93 49.19
C ASN A 185 9.87 4.99 47.99
N ASN A 186 9.70 5.47 46.75
CA ASN A 186 9.69 4.69 45.51
C ASN A 186 8.72 3.49 45.56
N GLN A 187 7.50 3.73 46.04
CA GLN A 187 6.47 2.71 46.22
C GLN A 187 5.14 3.12 45.59
N TRP A 188 4.38 2.12 45.16
CA TRP A 188 3.02 2.28 44.64
C TRP A 188 2.01 2.18 45.79
N GLU A 189 1.27 3.25 46.04
CA GLU A 189 0.31 3.37 47.13
C GLU A 189 -1.13 3.23 46.58
N ILE A 190 -1.67 2.01 46.63
CA ILE A 190 -3.08 1.73 46.28
C ILE A 190 -3.87 1.31 47.50
N THR A 191 -4.98 2.01 47.74
CA THR A 191 -5.95 1.65 48.77
C THR A 191 -6.94 0.60 48.24
N PHE A 192 -7.01 -0.53 48.93
CA PHE A 192 -7.99 -1.59 48.69
C PHE A 192 -9.12 -1.54 49.71
N ARG A 193 -10.35 -1.91 49.28
CA ARG A 193 -11.57 -1.93 50.12
C ARG A 193 -11.50 -2.83 51.36
N ARG A 194 -10.60 -3.82 51.34
CA ARG A 194 -10.28 -4.72 52.44
C ARG A 194 -8.80 -5.11 52.36
N LYS A 195 -8.27 -5.69 53.43
CA LYS A 195 -6.97 -6.39 53.38
C LYS A 195 -7.02 -7.48 52.30
N LEU A 196 -5.94 -7.60 51.54
CA LEU A 196 -5.75 -8.65 50.55
C LEU A 196 -5.53 -9.99 51.26
N ASN A 197 -6.08 -11.07 50.71
CA ASN A 197 -5.79 -12.43 51.18
C ASN A 197 -4.39 -12.84 50.68
N ASP A 198 -3.72 -13.81 51.32
CA ASP A 198 -2.33 -14.19 51.00
C ASP A 198 -2.07 -14.44 49.50
N ARG A 199 -3.02 -15.09 48.81
CA ARG A 199 -2.98 -15.30 47.35
C ARG A 199 -3.00 -13.98 46.58
N GLU A 200 -3.90 -13.07 46.94
CA GLU A 200 -4.04 -11.75 46.30
C GLU A 200 -2.82 -10.87 46.58
N LEU A 201 -2.29 -10.92 47.82
CA LEU A 201 -1.07 -10.22 48.23
C LEU A 201 0.14 -10.72 47.44
N SER A 202 0.31 -12.04 47.30
CA SER A 202 1.41 -12.63 46.52
C SER A 202 1.35 -12.27 45.03
N THR A 203 0.15 -12.12 44.46
CA THR A 203 -0.04 -11.62 43.09
C THR A 203 0.28 -10.13 43.01
N TRP A 204 -0.15 -9.33 44.00
CA TRP A 204 0.13 -7.91 44.05
C TRP A 204 1.63 -7.62 44.14
N GLN A 205 2.37 -8.33 44.99
CA GLN A 205 3.83 -8.22 45.10
C GLN A 205 4.53 -8.50 43.75
N LYS A 206 4.15 -9.58 43.06
CA LYS A 206 4.69 -9.90 41.71
C LYS A 206 4.39 -8.83 40.67
N ILE A 207 3.21 -8.21 40.73
CA ILE A 207 2.89 -7.06 39.88
C ILE A 207 3.85 -5.91 40.19
N LEU A 208 3.98 -5.52 41.47
CA LEU A 208 4.86 -4.43 41.89
C LEU A 208 6.32 -4.63 41.47
N GLU A 209 6.84 -5.86 41.55
CA GLU A 209 8.18 -6.23 41.09
C GLU A 209 8.36 -6.06 39.56
N ASN A 210 7.31 -6.33 38.79
CA ASN A 210 7.31 -6.20 37.32
C ASN A 210 6.96 -4.78 36.82
N LEU A 211 6.45 -3.89 37.67
CA LEU A 211 6.04 -2.55 37.24
C LEU A 211 7.25 -1.61 37.04
N PRO A 212 7.35 -0.92 35.88
CA PRO A 212 8.45 0.01 35.62
C PRO A 212 8.36 1.26 36.51
N ILE A 213 9.50 1.63 37.11
CA ILE A 213 9.63 2.80 38.00
C ILE A 213 9.45 4.13 37.22
N PRO A 214 8.49 5.00 37.58
CA PRO A 214 8.28 6.29 36.93
C PRO A 214 9.44 7.28 37.09
N ARG A 215 9.86 7.93 36.00
CA ARG A 215 10.95 8.94 36.00
C ARG A 215 10.40 10.36 36.19
N THR A 216 9.93 10.65 37.39
CA THR A 216 9.18 11.89 37.71
C THR A 216 9.91 13.19 37.35
N ASN A 217 11.25 13.20 37.45
CA ASN A 217 12.10 14.36 37.11
C ASN A 217 12.24 14.65 35.60
N ARG A 218 11.71 13.81 34.70
CA ARG A 218 11.84 13.98 33.23
C ARG A 218 10.63 14.64 32.54
N GLY A 219 9.75 15.27 33.31
CA GLY A 219 8.59 16.00 32.81
C GLY A 219 7.44 15.08 32.36
N PRO A 220 6.63 15.44 31.35
CA PRO A 220 5.47 14.65 30.94
C PRO A 220 5.87 13.28 30.38
N SER A 221 5.12 12.23 30.74
CA SER A 221 5.25 10.90 30.12
C SER A 221 5.03 10.96 28.61
N LYS A 222 5.79 10.17 27.85
CA LYS A 222 5.76 10.20 26.37
C LYS A 222 5.21 8.89 25.81
N PRO A 223 4.35 8.90 24.78
CA PRO A 223 3.92 7.68 24.11
C PRO A 223 5.12 7.04 23.38
N THR A 224 5.13 5.72 23.28
CA THR A 224 6.08 4.94 22.47
C THR A 224 5.32 4.10 21.45
N TRP A 225 5.90 3.92 20.26
CA TRP A 225 5.32 3.09 19.22
C TRP A 225 5.95 1.70 19.25
N ILE A 226 5.20 0.67 19.61
CA ILE A 226 5.76 -0.69 19.83
C ILE A 226 6.36 -1.28 18.53
N PRO A 227 5.69 -1.20 17.36
CA PRO A 227 6.15 -1.82 16.11
C PRO A 227 7.41 -1.22 15.46
N ASP A 228 7.93 -0.08 15.95
CA ASP A 228 9.15 0.54 15.41
C ASP A 228 10.32 0.44 16.40
N SER A 229 11.51 0.16 15.89
CA SER A 229 12.72 0.00 16.72
C SER A 229 13.16 1.32 17.38
N LYS A 230 12.91 2.47 16.73
CA LYS A 230 13.17 3.80 17.28
C LYS A 230 12.06 4.28 18.23
N LYS A 231 11.02 3.47 18.42
CA LYS A 231 9.83 3.76 19.25
C LYS A 231 9.05 5.01 18.82
N LEU A 232 9.21 5.44 17.58
CA LEU A 232 8.52 6.61 17.00
C LEU A 232 7.43 6.16 16.01
N PHE A 233 6.27 6.79 16.08
CA PHE A 233 5.21 6.52 15.11
C PHE A 233 5.59 7.05 13.72
N SER A 234 5.48 6.18 12.71
CA SER A 234 5.57 6.58 11.31
C SER A 234 4.44 5.93 10.50
N ILE A 235 3.99 6.60 9.43
CA ILE A 235 2.98 6.04 8.53
C ILE A 235 3.50 4.74 7.90
N ALA A 236 4.80 4.63 7.63
CA ALA A 236 5.41 3.43 7.08
C ALA A 236 5.38 2.24 8.06
N SER A 237 5.75 2.44 9.32
CA SER A 237 5.70 1.37 10.35
C SER A 237 4.26 0.97 10.67
N ALA A 238 3.33 1.93 10.74
CA ALA A 238 1.90 1.66 10.91
C ALA A 238 1.32 0.87 9.70
N LYS A 239 1.61 1.29 8.47
CA LYS A 239 1.22 0.55 7.25
C LYS A 239 1.78 -0.87 7.24
N SER A 240 3.06 -1.04 7.60
CA SER A 240 3.70 -2.34 7.70
C SER A 240 2.95 -3.23 8.71
N CYS A 241 2.75 -2.75 9.94
CA CYS A 241 2.02 -3.45 11.00
C CYS A 241 0.60 -3.87 10.58
N ILE A 242 -0.19 -2.98 9.95
CA ILE A 242 -1.53 -3.33 9.42
C ILE A 242 -1.44 -4.37 8.29
N SER A 243 -0.37 -4.34 7.50
CA SER A 243 -0.18 -5.21 6.34
C SER A 243 0.57 -6.52 6.67
N HIS A 244 0.73 -6.88 7.95
CA HIS A 244 1.33 -8.16 8.36
C HIS A 244 0.44 -9.34 7.95
N GLN A 245 0.48 -9.72 6.67
CA GLN A 245 0.20 -11.07 6.23
C GLN A 245 1.50 -11.88 6.38
N PRO A 246 1.52 -13.02 7.08
CA PRO A 246 2.70 -13.88 7.20
C PRO A 246 2.93 -14.71 5.92
N ASP A 247 2.78 -14.09 4.74
CA ASP A 247 3.09 -14.73 3.48
C ASP A 247 4.61 -14.75 3.31
N ARG A 248 5.20 -15.96 3.40
CA ARG A 248 6.57 -16.19 2.97
C ARG A 248 6.72 -15.70 1.53
N PRO A 249 7.88 -15.12 1.15
CA PRO A 249 8.22 -14.94 -0.26
C PRO A 249 8.43 -16.32 -0.89
N VAL A 250 7.35 -16.95 -1.33
CA VAL A 250 7.40 -18.10 -2.23
C VAL A 250 8.19 -17.65 -3.44
N ALA A 251 9.25 -18.38 -3.79
CA ALA A 251 10.19 -18.02 -4.85
C ALA A 251 9.55 -18.17 -6.25
N ASN A 252 8.56 -17.33 -6.53
CA ASN A 252 7.78 -17.35 -7.75
C ASN A 252 8.62 -16.75 -8.89
N PRO A 253 8.90 -17.50 -9.97
CA PRO A 253 9.73 -17.02 -11.08
C PRO A 253 9.14 -15.76 -11.75
N ARG A 254 7.81 -15.60 -11.72
CA ARG A 254 7.15 -14.38 -12.23
C ARG A 254 7.52 -13.13 -11.43
N VAL A 255 7.72 -13.24 -10.12
CA VAL A 255 8.14 -12.10 -9.28
C VAL A 255 9.58 -11.68 -9.63
N LYS A 256 10.49 -12.64 -9.75
CA LYS A 256 11.88 -12.39 -10.19
C LYS A 256 11.92 -11.73 -11.58
N LEU A 257 11.03 -12.16 -12.49
CA LEU A 257 10.92 -11.56 -13.82
C LEU A 257 10.41 -10.12 -13.76
N LEU A 258 9.43 -9.83 -12.89
CA LEU A 258 8.95 -8.47 -12.69
C LEU A 258 10.03 -7.56 -12.10
N GLU A 259 10.80 -8.02 -11.11
CA GLU A 259 11.97 -7.28 -10.62
C GLU A 259 12.97 -6.93 -11.73
N LEU A 260 13.29 -7.92 -12.57
CA LEU A 260 14.15 -7.73 -13.75
C LEU A 260 13.58 -6.64 -14.68
N ILE A 261 12.30 -6.73 -15.04
CA ILE A 261 11.61 -5.73 -15.89
C ILE A 261 11.64 -4.34 -15.25
N TRP A 262 11.35 -4.22 -13.95
CA TRP A 262 11.33 -2.94 -13.23
C TRP A 262 12.70 -2.25 -13.21
N LYS A 263 13.80 -3.02 -13.19
CA LYS A 263 15.21 -2.54 -13.21
C LYS A 263 15.68 -2.06 -14.59
N THR A 264 15.00 -2.40 -15.70
CA THR A 264 15.40 -1.96 -17.06
C THR A 264 15.27 -0.45 -17.29
N HIS A 265 15.87 0.10 -18.36
CA HIS A 265 15.66 1.50 -18.78
C HIS A 265 14.42 1.72 -19.65
N VAL A 266 13.62 0.66 -19.90
CA VAL A 266 12.43 0.71 -20.77
C VAL A 266 11.36 1.67 -20.20
N PRO A 267 10.65 2.46 -21.04
CA PRO A 267 9.59 3.37 -20.57
C PRO A 267 8.53 2.69 -19.68
N MET A 268 8.07 3.41 -18.64
CA MET A 268 7.11 2.89 -17.64
C MET A 268 5.81 2.32 -18.25
N LYS A 269 5.33 2.87 -19.36
CA LYS A 269 4.15 2.36 -20.09
C LYS A 269 4.35 0.91 -20.56
N ILE A 270 5.55 0.59 -21.05
CA ILE A 270 5.90 -0.75 -21.54
C ILE A 270 6.19 -1.68 -20.36
N LYS A 271 6.83 -1.19 -19.28
CA LYS A 271 6.99 -1.98 -18.04
C LYS A 271 5.64 -2.38 -17.43
N PHE A 272 4.66 -1.48 -17.43
CA PHE A 272 3.28 -1.79 -17.01
C PHE A 272 2.59 -2.80 -17.94
N PHE A 273 2.74 -2.66 -19.26
CA PHE A 273 2.27 -3.67 -20.21
C PHE A 273 2.88 -5.06 -19.93
N MET A 274 4.20 -5.14 -19.72
CA MET A 274 4.88 -6.38 -19.38
C MET A 274 4.39 -6.96 -18.04
N TRP A 275 4.06 -6.10 -17.07
CA TRP A 275 3.42 -6.53 -15.82
C TRP A 275 2.05 -7.19 -16.08
N CYS A 276 1.19 -6.58 -16.90
CA CYS A 276 -0.09 -7.18 -17.30
C CYS A 276 0.07 -8.48 -18.11
N LEU A 277 1.12 -8.58 -18.93
CA LEU A 277 1.45 -9.77 -19.72
C LEU A 277 1.86 -10.95 -18.81
N VAL A 278 2.78 -10.71 -17.86
CA VAL A 278 3.26 -11.72 -16.89
C VAL A 278 2.12 -12.21 -15.97
N GLN A 279 1.18 -11.34 -15.63
CA GLN A 279 -0.03 -11.72 -14.88
C GLN A 279 -1.06 -12.49 -15.74
N ARG A 280 -0.86 -12.60 -17.07
CA ARG A 280 -1.81 -13.14 -18.07
C ARG A 280 -3.18 -12.42 -18.01
N LYS A 281 -3.18 -11.09 -17.87
CA LYS A 281 -4.41 -10.25 -17.74
C LYS A 281 -4.53 -9.14 -18.79
N LEU A 282 -3.85 -9.27 -19.93
CA LEU A 282 -4.11 -8.41 -21.09
C LEU A 282 -5.50 -8.69 -21.67
N ASN A 283 -6.17 -7.65 -22.18
CA ASN A 283 -7.48 -7.74 -22.82
C ASN A 283 -7.38 -8.29 -24.25
N THR A 284 -7.01 -9.57 -24.42
CA THR A 284 -7.21 -10.32 -25.68
C THR A 284 -8.70 -10.63 -25.90
N MET A 285 -9.13 -10.98 -27.12
CA MET A 285 -10.54 -11.34 -27.35
C MET A 285 -11.01 -12.47 -26.42
N GLU A 286 -10.17 -13.48 -26.19
CA GLU A 286 -10.42 -14.54 -25.19
C GLU A 286 -10.75 -13.98 -23.80
N VAL A 287 -9.89 -13.09 -23.26
CA VAL A 287 -10.07 -12.51 -21.92
C VAL A 287 -11.26 -11.55 -21.85
N ILE A 288 -11.57 -10.85 -22.95
CA ILE A 288 -12.75 -9.97 -22.99
C ILE A 288 -14.04 -10.81 -23.08
N GLN A 289 -14.09 -11.86 -23.91
CA GLN A 289 -15.24 -12.77 -23.99
C GLN A 289 -15.51 -13.47 -22.66
N GLN A 290 -14.47 -13.91 -21.93
CA GLN A 290 -14.61 -14.47 -20.58
C GLN A 290 -15.22 -13.48 -19.56
N ARG A 291 -15.06 -12.16 -19.76
CA ARG A 291 -15.60 -11.11 -18.87
C ARG A 291 -16.95 -10.56 -19.33
N MET A 292 -17.19 -10.54 -20.64
CA MET A 292 -18.35 -9.93 -21.28
C MET A 292 -18.95 -10.89 -22.33
N PRO A 293 -19.39 -12.10 -21.92
CA PRO A 293 -19.84 -13.14 -22.85
C PRO A 293 -21.02 -12.70 -23.72
N ASN A 294 -21.87 -11.80 -23.21
CA ASN A 294 -23.07 -11.33 -23.89
C ASN A 294 -22.83 -10.12 -24.81
N THR A 295 -21.61 -9.56 -24.84
CA THR A 295 -21.32 -8.32 -25.58
C THR A 295 -20.56 -8.56 -26.89
N LEU A 296 -19.94 -9.73 -27.05
CA LEU A 296 -19.11 -10.09 -28.22
C LEU A 296 -19.57 -11.38 -28.88
N LEU A 297 -20.66 -11.29 -29.66
CA LEU A 297 -21.19 -12.35 -30.52
C LEU A 297 -20.35 -12.63 -31.78
N GLN A 298 -19.21 -11.95 -31.95
CA GLN A 298 -18.32 -12.11 -33.10
C GLN A 298 -17.32 -13.28 -32.87
N PRO A 299 -16.89 -13.98 -33.93
CA PRO A 299 -15.85 -14.99 -33.82
C PRO A 299 -14.58 -14.37 -33.23
N ASN A 300 -13.89 -15.11 -32.37
CA ASN A 300 -12.78 -14.61 -31.55
C ASN A 300 -11.47 -14.45 -32.33
N TRP A 301 -11.51 -14.19 -33.63
CA TRP A 301 -10.36 -14.18 -34.51
C TRP A 301 -9.30 -13.14 -34.11
N CYS A 302 -8.04 -13.56 -34.22
CA CYS A 302 -6.85 -12.72 -34.05
C CYS A 302 -6.89 -11.51 -34.98
N VAL A 303 -6.82 -10.31 -34.41
CA VAL A 303 -6.88 -9.04 -35.16
C VAL A 303 -5.75 -8.92 -36.19
N LEU A 304 -4.61 -9.60 -35.96
CA LEU A 304 -3.43 -9.56 -36.85
C LEU A 304 -3.50 -10.54 -38.03
N CYS A 305 -3.89 -11.80 -37.80
CA CYS A 305 -3.91 -12.83 -38.87
C CYS A 305 -5.30 -13.04 -39.49
N LYS A 306 -6.38 -12.75 -38.74
CA LYS A 306 -7.79 -12.98 -39.10
C LYS A 306 -8.13 -14.45 -39.47
N LYS A 307 -7.44 -15.41 -38.86
CA LYS A 307 -7.64 -16.86 -39.05
C LYS A 307 -8.01 -17.57 -37.74
N ASP A 308 -7.06 -17.65 -36.83
CA ASP A 308 -7.18 -18.40 -35.57
C ASP A 308 -7.72 -17.51 -34.44
N SER A 309 -8.07 -18.11 -33.30
CA SER A 309 -8.55 -17.40 -32.11
C SER A 309 -7.48 -16.54 -31.44
N GLU A 310 -7.85 -15.34 -30.98
CA GLU A 310 -6.98 -14.41 -30.26
C GLU A 310 -6.80 -14.80 -28.79
N THR A 311 -6.02 -15.86 -28.56
CA THR A 311 -5.43 -16.13 -27.25
C THR A 311 -4.18 -15.27 -27.05
N GLY A 312 -3.73 -15.14 -25.80
CA GLY A 312 -2.45 -14.48 -25.51
C GLY A 312 -1.28 -15.14 -26.24
N ALA A 313 -1.22 -16.47 -26.24
CA ALA A 313 -0.14 -17.22 -26.88
C ALA A 313 -0.19 -17.08 -28.40
N HIS A 314 -1.39 -17.08 -29.01
CA HIS A 314 -1.51 -16.83 -30.44
C HIS A 314 -1.06 -15.40 -30.80
N LEU A 315 -1.53 -14.37 -30.10
CA LEU A 315 -1.22 -12.98 -30.39
C LEU A 315 0.29 -12.66 -30.30
N PHE A 316 1.00 -13.28 -29.35
CA PHE A 316 2.41 -12.96 -29.07
C PHE A 316 3.44 -13.97 -29.57
N LEU A 317 3.07 -15.24 -29.79
CA LEU A 317 4.00 -16.32 -30.19
C LEU A 317 3.59 -16.94 -31.53
N TYR A 318 2.36 -17.45 -31.66
CA TYR A 318 1.99 -18.33 -32.78
C TYR A 318 1.47 -17.65 -34.06
N CYS A 319 1.06 -16.37 -33.99
CA CYS A 319 0.47 -15.67 -35.13
C CYS A 319 1.41 -15.66 -36.35
N ASP A 320 0.87 -15.96 -37.54
CA ASP A 320 1.59 -15.97 -38.83
C ASP A 320 2.33 -14.66 -39.12
N ARG A 321 1.81 -13.52 -38.62
CA ARG A 321 2.44 -12.20 -38.76
C ARG A 321 3.59 -11.97 -37.77
N VAL A 322 3.65 -12.75 -36.70
CA VAL A 322 4.57 -12.57 -35.56
C VAL A 322 5.73 -13.56 -35.60
N LYS A 323 5.49 -14.82 -36.00
CA LYS A 323 6.54 -15.85 -36.21
C LYS A 323 7.76 -15.33 -37.02
N PRO A 324 7.61 -14.57 -38.12
CA PRO A 324 8.75 -14.02 -38.86
C PRO A 324 9.56 -12.97 -38.07
N LEU A 325 8.93 -12.22 -37.17
CA LEU A 325 9.62 -11.23 -36.34
C LEU A 325 10.53 -11.92 -35.30
N TRP A 326 10.06 -13.02 -34.71
CA TRP A 326 10.87 -13.84 -33.82
C TRP A 326 12.04 -14.51 -34.55
N SER A 327 11.84 -15.03 -35.77
CA SER A 327 12.92 -15.64 -36.55
C SER A 327 13.96 -14.63 -37.01
N LEU A 328 13.55 -13.39 -37.31
CA LEU A 328 14.47 -12.28 -37.58
C LEU A 328 15.30 -11.92 -36.34
N LEU A 329 14.66 -11.73 -35.17
CA LEU A 329 15.37 -11.38 -33.94
C LEU A 329 16.36 -12.47 -33.51
N HIS A 330 15.94 -13.75 -33.60
CA HIS A 330 16.80 -14.92 -33.38
C HIS A 330 18.06 -14.87 -34.26
N ARG A 331 17.90 -14.62 -35.57
CA ARG A 331 19.00 -14.51 -36.52
C ARG A 331 19.91 -13.31 -36.21
N SER A 332 19.33 -12.15 -35.90
CA SER A 332 20.09 -10.91 -35.64
C SER A 332 20.88 -10.92 -34.33
N LEU A 333 20.42 -11.63 -33.31
CA LEU A 333 21.02 -11.59 -31.97
C LEU A 333 21.68 -12.92 -31.53
N ASN A 334 21.47 -14.00 -32.29
CA ASN A 334 22.04 -15.33 -32.10
C ASN A 334 21.80 -15.90 -30.68
N PHE A 335 20.53 -16.20 -30.39
CA PHE A 335 20.06 -16.85 -29.16
C PHE A 335 19.07 -17.98 -29.52
N ALA A 336 18.85 -18.94 -28.63
CA ALA A 336 17.98 -20.10 -28.89
C ALA A 336 16.52 -19.70 -29.25
N PRO A 337 15.80 -20.51 -30.08
CA PRO A 337 14.42 -20.20 -30.43
C PRO A 337 13.53 -20.15 -29.19
N ILE A 338 12.66 -19.15 -29.14
CA ILE A 338 11.69 -19.01 -28.06
C ILE A 338 10.73 -20.20 -28.16
N SER A 339 10.69 -21.01 -27.11
CA SER A 339 9.76 -22.13 -26.98
C SER A 339 8.31 -21.64 -26.94
N ASP A 340 7.40 -22.52 -27.36
CA ASP A 340 6.00 -22.25 -27.65
C ASP A 340 5.12 -21.73 -26.48
N ASP A 341 5.61 -21.70 -25.24
CA ASP A 341 4.87 -21.14 -24.08
C ASP A 341 5.54 -19.93 -23.42
N PHE A 342 4.69 -19.08 -22.81
CA PHE A 342 5.08 -17.95 -21.99
C PHE A 342 6.03 -18.31 -20.86
N GLU A 343 5.85 -19.43 -20.14
CA GLU A 343 6.75 -19.75 -19.02
C GLU A 343 8.17 -20.09 -19.50
N ALA A 344 8.29 -20.67 -20.70
CA ALA A 344 9.60 -20.92 -21.32
C ALA A 344 10.24 -19.63 -21.82
N MET A 345 9.47 -18.73 -22.45
CA MET A 345 9.94 -17.37 -22.79
C MET A 345 10.37 -16.58 -21.54
N PHE A 346 9.61 -16.64 -20.45
CA PHE A 346 9.90 -16.00 -19.18
C PHE A 346 11.14 -16.58 -18.50
N SER A 347 11.32 -17.90 -18.58
CA SER A 347 12.54 -18.58 -18.11
C SER A 347 13.76 -18.15 -18.93
N PHE A 348 13.62 -17.99 -20.24
CA PHE A 348 14.67 -17.44 -21.09
C PHE A 348 15.01 -15.99 -20.69
N PHE A 349 14.02 -15.12 -20.44
CA PHE A 349 14.28 -13.73 -19.98
C PHE A 349 15.08 -13.72 -18.67
N LEU A 350 14.81 -14.64 -17.74
CA LEU A 350 15.55 -14.80 -16.48
C LEU A 350 16.97 -15.34 -16.67
N SER A 351 17.22 -16.11 -17.73
CA SER A 351 18.56 -16.63 -18.07
C SER A 351 19.51 -15.55 -18.60
N LEU A 352 18.98 -14.41 -19.07
CA LEU A 352 19.77 -13.32 -19.66
C LEU A 352 20.55 -12.57 -18.57
N ASN A 353 21.83 -12.89 -18.41
CA ASN A 353 22.75 -12.15 -17.53
C ASN A 353 22.80 -10.65 -17.87
N GLN A 354 22.19 -9.81 -17.03
CA GLN A 354 22.08 -8.36 -17.25
C GLN A 354 23.37 -7.56 -16.98
N SER A 355 24.48 -8.18 -16.57
CA SER A 355 25.76 -7.45 -16.56
C SER A 355 26.27 -7.18 -17.98
N LEU A 356 25.95 -8.06 -18.93
CA LEU A 356 26.44 -8.01 -20.31
C LEU A 356 25.59 -7.07 -21.18
N PRO A 357 26.19 -6.08 -21.88
CA PRO A 357 25.45 -5.17 -22.77
C PRO A 357 24.62 -5.90 -23.83
N LYS A 358 25.18 -6.95 -24.45
CA LYS A 358 24.49 -7.80 -25.45
C LYS A 358 23.16 -8.35 -24.90
N HIS A 359 23.14 -8.83 -23.65
CA HIS A 359 21.94 -9.41 -23.04
C HIS A 359 20.89 -8.36 -22.66
N LYS A 360 21.30 -7.13 -22.34
CA LYS A 360 20.37 -6.00 -22.19
C LYS A 360 19.69 -5.67 -23.52
N VAL A 361 20.45 -5.62 -24.61
CA VAL A 361 19.91 -5.39 -25.98
C VAL A 361 18.95 -6.51 -26.37
N VAL A 362 19.28 -7.78 -26.10
CA VAL A 362 18.38 -8.92 -26.30
C VAL A 362 17.07 -8.74 -25.51
N LEU A 363 17.14 -8.48 -24.21
CA LEU A 363 15.94 -8.29 -23.38
C LEU A 363 15.07 -7.12 -23.88
N CYS A 364 15.68 -5.99 -24.25
CA CYS A 364 14.98 -4.85 -24.84
C CYS A 364 14.32 -5.19 -26.19
N GLY A 365 15.00 -5.95 -27.06
CA GLY A 365 14.46 -6.41 -28.34
C GLY A 365 13.25 -7.34 -28.18
N LEU A 366 13.33 -8.31 -27.24
CA LEU A 366 12.22 -9.20 -26.90
C LEU A 366 10.99 -8.41 -26.40
N ILE A 367 11.21 -7.47 -25.48
CA ILE A 367 10.15 -6.59 -24.96
C ILE A 367 9.58 -5.68 -26.07
N ALA A 368 10.42 -5.19 -26.99
CA ALA A 368 9.99 -4.35 -28.10
C ALA A 368 9.10 -5.09 -29.10
N ILE A 369 9.37 -6.37 -29.40
CA ILE A 369 8.47 -7.20 -30.24
C ILE A 369 7.12 -7.40 -29.55
N LEU A 370 7.11 -7.79 -28.27
CA LEU A 370 5.87 -7.96 -27.50
C LEU A 370 5.04 -6.68 -27.47
N TRP A 371 5.67 -5.53 -27.20
CA TRP A 371 4.99 -4.24 -27.23
C TRP A 371 4.53 -3.83 -28.63
N GLY A 372 5.33 -4.07 -29.67
CA GLY A 372 5.01 -3.78 -31.06
C GLY A 372 3.81 -4.59 -31.58
N ASN A 373 3.73 -5.87 -31.23
CA ASN A 373 2.58 -6.74 -31.52
C ASN A 373 1.30 -6.20 -30.86
N TRP A 374 1.40 -5.79 -29.58
CA TRP A 374 0.27 -5.18 -28.86
C TRP A 374 -0.17 -3.83 -29.46
N CYS A 375 0.76 -2.99 -29.88
CA CYS A 375 0.43 -1.72 -30.56
C CYS A 375 -0.20 -1.94 -31.93
N SER A 376 0.26 -2.96 -32.68
CA SER A 376 -0.26 -3.29 -34.02
C SER A 376 -1.70 -3.79 -34.00
N ARG A 377 -2.14 -4.35 -32.87
CA ARG A 377 -3.52 -4.79 -32.62
C ARG A 377 -4.51 -3.63 -32.41
N ASP A 378 -4.07 -2.52 -31.83
CA ASP A 378 -4.94 -1.37 -31.52
C ASP A 378 -4.79 -0.29 -32.61
N PRO A 379 -5.76 -0.14 -33.52
CA PRO A 379 -5.67 0.84 -34.60
C PRO A 379 -5.67 2.30 -34.11
N THR A 380 -5.99 2.58 -32.84
CA THR A 380 -5.90 3.94 -32.26
C THR A 380 -4.47 4.31 -31.82
N LEU A 381 -3.55 3.34 -31.71
CA LEU A 381 -2.15 3.55 -31.33
C LEU A 381 -1.20 3.78 -32.52
N LYS A 382 -1.72 3.89 -33.76
CA LYS A 382 -0.99 3.96 -35.05
C LYS A 382 0.04 5.09 -35.26
N ASN A 383 0.37 5.89 -34.25
CA ASN A 383 1.30 7.03 -34.35
C ASN A 383 2.76 6.70 -33.97
N TYR A 384 3.11 5.43 -33.72
CA TYR A 384 4.49 4.99 -33.53
C TYR A 384 4.85 3.96 -34.60
N SER A 385 5.44 4.41 -35.71
CA SER A 385 5.84 3.54 -36.81
C SER A 385 7.04 2.67 -36.44
N ALA A 386 7.19 1.54 -37.13
CA ALA A 386 8.30 0.60 -36.93
C ALA A 386 9.70 1.25 -37.06
N ALA A 387 9.79 2.37 -37.79
CA ALA A 387 11.01 3.19 -37.89
C ALA A 387 11.54 3.64 -36.52
N THR A 388 10.69 3.92 -35.54
CA THR A 388 11.14 4.30 -34.18
C THR A 388 11.77 3.13 -33.43
N ILE A 389 11.34 1.88 -33.68
CA ILE A 389 11.96 0.69 -33.08
C ILE A 389 13.33 0.43 -33.74
N ALA A 390 13.42 0.56 -35.06
CA ALA A 390 14.69 0.45 -35.79
C ALA A 390 15.71 1.53 -35.41
N LEU A 391 15.28 2.80 -35.29
CA LEU A 391 16.15 3.92 -34.91
C LEU A 391 16.71 3.77 -33.48
N ASN A 392 15.91 3.28 -32.54
CA ASN A 392 16.41 3.04 -31.17
C ASN A 392 17.39 1.86 -31.11
N LEU A 393 17.27 0.84 -31.96
CA LEU A 393 18.25 -0.26 -32.00
C LEU A 393 19.61 0.23 -32.52
N ASN A 394 19.66 1.06 -33.56
CA ASN A 394 20.91 1.65 -34.02
C ASN A 394 21.55 2.61 -33.00
N ALA A 395 20.75 3.32 -32.19
CA ALA A 395 21.25 4.22 -31.15
C ALA A 395 21.85 3.50 -29.91
N PHE A 396 21.70 2.17 -29.81
CA PHE A 396 22.31 1.35 -28.74
C PHE A 396 23.50 0.51 -29.22
N CYS A 397 23.92 0.65 -30.48
CA CYS A 397 25.01 -0.13 -31.09
C CYS A 397 26.23 0.70 -31.51
N ASN A 398 26.28 1.98 -31.15
CA ASN A 398 27.46 2.86 -31.22
C ASN A 398 27.80 3.38 -29.82
#